data_AF-A0A2E2U2T8-F1
#
_entry.id   AF-A0A2E2U2T8-F1
#
_cell.length_a   1.000
_cell.length_b   1.000
_cell.length_c   1.000
_cell.angle_alpha   90.00
_cell.angle_beta   90.00
_cell.angle_gamma   90.00
#
_symmetry.space_group_name_H-M   'P 1'
#
loop_
_entity.id
_entity.type
_entity.pdbx_description
1 polymer ?
#
loop_
_entity_poly.entity_id
_entity_poly.type
_entity_poly.pdbx_seq_one_letter_code
_entity_poly.pdbx_strand_id
1 'polypeptide(L)'
;MKGLKIVAKKEETINKDVGSSEFQITLFTNRIKKLTEHLKLNKKDENTRRGLMKLVGKRKRLLSYVKRKSNENYESIIKSLGLRR
;
A
#
# COMPACT_ATOMS: atom_id res chain seq x y z
N MET A 1 23.82 10.53 7.12
CA MET A 1 23.25 10.16 5.79
C MET A 1 23.39 8.66 5.57
N LYS A 2 22.32 7.88 5.78
CA LYS A 2 22.21 6.51 5.26
C LYS A 2 20.81 6.37 4.70
N GLY A 3 20.68 6.63 3.40
CA GLY A 3 19.45 6.43 2.65
C GLY A 3 19.00 4.98 2.82
N LEU A 4 17.77 4.80 3.30
CA LEU A 4 17.16 3.49 3.41
C LEU A 4 17.16 2.86 2.01
N LYS A 5 17.79 1.68 1.93
CA LYS A 5 17.66 0.73 0.83
C LYS A 5 16.19 0.32 0.74
N ILE A 6 15.42 1.02 -0.07
CA ILE A 6 14.06 0.67 -0.45
C ILE A 6 14.12 0.41 -1.94
N VAL A 7 13.54 -0.71 -2.36
CA VAL A 7 13.48 -1.30 -3.71
C VAL A 7 14.47 -2.47 -3.90
N ALA A 8 13.87 -3.67 -3.98
CA ALA A 8 14.34 -4.88 -4.68
C ALA A 8 14.96 -6.09 -3.95
N LYS A 9 14.94 -6.21 -2.60
CA LYS A 9 15.24 -7.49 -1.92
C LYS A 9 14.71 -7.50 -0.48
N LYS A 10 13.46 -7.91 -0.22
CA LYS A 10 12.97 -7.95 1.18
C LYS A 10 11.78 -8.87 1.44
N GLU A 11 11.80 -10.10 0.91
CA GLU A 11 11.00 -11.18 1.52
C GLU A 11 11.68 -11.74 2.79
N GLU A 12 12.97 -11.48 3.01
CA GLU A 12 13.73 -12.08 4.12
C GLU A 12 13.81 -11.25 5.42
N THR A 13 13.24 -10.03 5.47
CA THR A 13 13.05 -9.32 6.77
C THR A 13 11.58 -9.14 7.11
N ILE A 14 10.74 -10.10 6.74
CA ILE A 14 9.29 -10.08 7.00
C ILE A 14 8.96 -10.44 8.47
N ASN A 15 9.92 -10.94 9.25
CA ASN A 15 9.65 -11.46 10.59
C ASN A 15 9.57 -10.43 11.74
N LYS A 16 9.70 -9.12 11.51
CA LYS A 16 9.74 -8.15 12.63
C LYS A 16 8.72 -7.02 12.63
N ASP A 17 7.94 -6.79 11.57
CA ASP A 17 7.01 -5.65 11.59
C ASP A 17 5.78 -5.79 10.67
N VAL A 18 5.11 -6.95 10.74
CA VAL A 18 3.86 -7.25 10.02
C VAL A 18 2.72 -6.28 10.41
N GLY A 19 2.86 -5.61 11.57
CA GLY A 19 1.88 -4.66 12.11
C GLY A 19 2.09 -3.21 11.69
N SER A 20 3.27 -2.81 11.19
CA SER A 20 3.52 -1.41 10.84
C SER A 20 2.54 -0.86 9.80
N SER A 21 2.24 0.44 9.92
CA SER A 21 1.41 1.13 8.93
C SER A 21 2.03 1.07 7.53
N GLU A 22 3.36 1.13 7.42
CA GLU A 22 4.09 1.05 6.15
C GLU A 22 3.94 -0.32 5.47
N PHE A 23 4.11 -1.41 6.23
CA PHE A 23 3.91 -2.76 5.72
C PHE A 23 2.47 -2.98 5.23
N GLN A 24 1.48 -2.57 6.03
CA GLN A 24 0.07 -2.68 5.66
C GLN A 24 -0.28 -1.87 4.41
N ILE A 25 0.24 -0.64 4.28
CA ILE A 25 0.03 0.21 3.08
C ILE A 25 0.61 -0.47 1.84
N THR A 26 1.81 -1.06 1.95
CA THR A 26 2.46 -1.79 0.87
C THR A 26 1.65 -3.02 0.46
N LEU A 27 1.22 -3.82 1.43
CA LEU A 27 0.38 -5.00 1.19
C LEU A 27 -0.93 -4.64 0.49
N PHE A 28 -1.64 -3.62 0.98
CA PHE A 28 -2.87 -3.15 0.35
C PHE A 28 -2.62 -2.62 -1.06
N THR A 29 -1.52 -1.92 -1.29
CA THR A 29 -1.15 -1.41 -2.62
C THR A 29 -0.95 -2.53 -3.62
N ASN A 30 -0.20 -3.58 -3.25
CA ASN A 30 0.01 -4.75 -4.10
C ASN A 30 -1.30 -5.48 -4.39
N ARG A 31 -2.16 -5.65 -3.37
CA ARG A 31 -3.46 -6.31 -3.54
C ARG A 31 -4.41 -5.50 -4.42
N ILE A 32 -4.46 -4.17 -4.25
CA ILE A 32 -5.22 -3.25 -5.10
C ILE A 32 -4.78 -3.40 -6.55
N LYS A 33 -3.46 -3.36 -6.83
CA LYS A 33 -2.93 -3.52 -8.20
C LYS A 33 -3.38 -4.85 -8.83
N LYS A 34 -3.24 -5.96 -8.12
CA LYS A 34 -3.68 -7.29 -8.60
C LYS A 34 -5.19 -7.34 -8.90
N LEU A 35 -6.02 -6.85 -7.99
CA LEU A 35 -7.48 -6.83 -8.16
C LEU A 35 -7.93 -5.88 -9.27
N THR A 36 -7.25 -4.75 -9.45
CA THR A 36 -7.52 -3.83 -10.54
C THR A 36 -7.30 -4.51 -11.89
N GLU A 37 -6.20 -5.24 -12.08
CA GLU A 37 -5.97 -6.01 -13.32
C GLU A 37 -7.02 -7.10 -13.52
N HIS A 38 -7.38 -7.84 -12.47
CA HIS A 38 -8.43 -8.85 -12.53
C HIS A 38 -9.78 -8.27 -12.99
N LEU A 39 -10.16 -7.10 -12.47
CA LEU A 39 -11.44 -6.45 -12.80
C LEU A 39 -11.47 -5.82 -14.21
N LYS A 40 -10.32 -5.59 -14.86
CA LYS A 40 -10.29 -5.17 -16.27
C LYS A 40 -10.89 -6.24 -17.19
N LEU A 41 -10.60 -7.51 -16.87
CA LEU A 41 -11.15 -8.67 -17.58
C LEU A 41 -12.56 -9.01 -17.07
N ASN A 42 -12.80 -8.87 -15.76
CA ASN A 42 -14.05 -9.25 -15.11
C ASN A 42 -14.91 -8.02 -14.74
N LYS A 43 -15.34 -7.27 -15.76
CA LYS A 43 -16.03 -5.98 -15.56
C LYS A 43 -17.36 -6.07 -14.78
N LYS A 44 -18.00 -7.24 -14.72
CA LYS A 44 -19.28 -7.46 -14.02
C LYS A 44 -19.13 -7.99 -12.59
N ASP A 45 -17.90 -8.22 -12.11
CA ASP A 45 -17.68 -8.71 -10.73
C ASP A 45 -17.79 -7.55 -9.71
N GLU A 46 -19.04 -7.23 -9.34
CA GLU A 46 -19.37 -6.20 -8.36
C GLU A 46 -18.90 -6.55 -6.95
N ASN A 47 -18.88 -7.84 -6.60
CA ASN A 47 -18.50 -8.30 -5.27
C ASN A 47 -17.01 -8.04 -5.02
N THR A 48 -16.17 -8.38 -6.00
CA THR A 48 -14.73 -8.08 -5.95
C THR A 48 -14.48 -6.59 -6.01
N ARG A 49 -15.22 -5.81 -6.82
CA ARG A 49 -15.11 -4.34 -6.85
C ARG A 49 -15.42 -3.72 -5.49
N ARG A 50 -16.46 -4.19 -4.79
CA ARG A 50 -16.76 -3.74 -3.43
C ARG A 50 -15.62 -4.06 -2.46
N GLY A 51 -15.03 -5.25 -2.56
CA GLY A 51 -13.84 -5.63 -1.78
C GLY A 51 -12.64 -4.73 -2.05
N LEU A 52 -12.38 -4.42 -3.32
CA LEU A 52 -11.35 -3.49 -3.76
C LEU A 52 -11.56 -2.09 -3.15
N MET A 53 -12.77 -1.55 -3.19
CA MET A 53 -13.09 -0.23 -2.61
C MET A 53 -12.82 -0.19 -1.10
N LYS A 54 -13.13 -1.27 -0.37
CA LYS A 54 -12.78 -1.39 1.06
C LYS A 54 -11.28 -1.33 1.30
N LEU A 55 -10.48 -2.00 0.45
CA LEU A 55 -9.00 -1.97 0.55
C LEU A 55 -8.45 -0.57 0.25
N VAL A 56 -8.95 0.10 -0.77
CA VAL A 56 -8.59 1.49 -1.10
C VAL A 56 -8.88 2.41 0.08
N GLY A 57 -10.06 2.29 0.69
CA GLY A 57 -10.45 3.06 1.87
C GLY A 57 -9.54 2.82 3.08
N LYS A 58 -9.20 1.56 3.38
CA LYS A 58 -8.26 1.21 4.45
C LYS A 58 -6.88 1.81 4.22
N ARG A 59 -6.33 1.69 3.01
CA ARG A 59 -5.04 2.29 2.64
C ARG A 59 -5.06 3.82 2.80
N LYS A 60 -6.12 4.49 2.36
CA LYS A 60 -6.29 5.94 2.50
C LYS A 60 -6.24 6.37 3.98
N ARG A 61 -6.95 5.65 4.86
CA ARG A 61 -6.94 5.93 6.31
C ARG A 61 -5.55 5.76 6.94
N LEU A 62 -4.81 4.72 6.56
CA LEU A 62 -3.44 4.50 7.05
C LEU A 62 -2.48 5.58 6.55
N LEU A 63 -2.56 5.98 5.27
CA LEU A 63 -1.76 7.08 4.73
C LEU A 63 -2.07 8.40 5.45
N SER A 64 -3.34 8.68 5.73
CA SER A 64 -3.72 9.85 6.55
C SER A 64 -3.16 9.78 7.97
N TYR A 65 -3.18 8.60 8.61
CA TYR A 65 -2.58 8.40 9.92
C TYR A 65 -1.06 8.67 9.90
N VAL A 66 -0.33 8.07 8.94
CA VAL A 66 1.12 8.27 8.81
C VAL A 66 1.42 9.74 8.55
N LYS A 67 0.69 10.41 7.66
CA LYS A 67 0.87 11.84 7.36
C LYS A 67 0.73 12.72 8.61
N ARG A 68 -0.25 12.44 9.48
CA ARG A 68 -0.42 13.17 10.75
C ARG A 68 0.74 12.93 11.72
N LYS A 69 1.34 11.75 11.70
CA LYS A 69 2.41 11.36 12.64
C LYS A 69 3.79 11.82 12.17
N SER A 70 4.08 11.70 10.87
CA SER A 70 5.31 12.14 10.23
C SER A 70 5.08 12.37 8.74
N ASN A 71 5.24 13.63 8.32
CA ASN A 71 5.12 13.98 6.92
C ASN A 71 6.27 13.38 6.08
N GLU A 72 7.48 13.29 6.63
CA GLU A 72 8.64 12.68 5.96
C GLU A 72 8.39 11.20 5.61
N ASN A 73 7.85 10.43 6.56
CA ASN A 73 7.52 9.02 6.32
C ASN A 73 6.40 8.87 5.27
N TYR A 74 5.40 9.75 5.31
CA TYR A 74 4.34 9.76 4.30
C TYR A 74 4.89 10.01 2.90
N GLU A 75 5.77 11.01 2.73
CA GLU A 75 6.40 11.30 1.45
C GLU A 75 7.29 10.16 0.96
N SER A 76 8.07 9.55 1.86
CA SER A 76 8.88 8.37 1.57
C SER A 76 8.04 7.21 1.04
N ILE A 77 6.92 6.91 1.72
CA ILE A 77 6.00 5.82 1.34
C ILE A 77 5.32 6.10 0.00
N ILE A 78 4.85 7.33 -0.22
CA ILE A 78 4.21 7.70 -1.49
C ILE A 78 5.21 7.57 -2.65
N LYS A 79 6.43 8.06 -2.47
CA LYS A 79 7.49 7.98 -3.48
C LYS A 79 7.90 6.55 -3.76
N SER A 80 8.07 5.72 -2.73
CA SER A 80 8.48 4.32 -2.88
C SER A 80 7.42 3.46 -3.56
N LEU A 81 6.14 3.72 -3.29
CA LEU A 81 5.02 2.96 -3.87
C LEU A 81 4.48 3.57 -5.17
N GLY A 82 4.99 4.72 -5.61
CA GLY A 82 4.53 5.41 -6.83
C GLY A 82 3.05 5.83 -6.76
N LEU A 83 2.56 6.15 -5.57
CA LEU A 83 1.17 6.60 -5.38
C LEU A 83 1.04 8.07 -5.80
N ARG A 84 -0.11 8.43 -6.38
CA ARG A 84 -0.41 9.84 -6.72
C ARG A 84 -1.06 10.53 -5.51
N ARG A 85 -0.78 11.82 -5.32
CA ARG A 85 -1.37 12.67 -4.28
C ARG A 85 -2.82 13.02 -4.60
#